data_AF-A0A356R0J4-F1
#
_entry.id   AF-A0A356R0J4-F1
#
_cell.length_a   1.000
_cell.length_b   1.000
_cell.length_c   1.000
_cell.angle_alpha   90.00
_cell.angle_beta   90.00
_cell.angle_gamma   90.00
#
_symmetry.space_group_name_H-M   'P 1'
#
loop_
_entity.id
_entity.type
_entity.pdbx_description
1 polymer ?
#
loop_
_entity_poly.entity_id
_entity_poly.type
_entity_poly.pdbx_seq_one_letter_code
_entity_poly.pdbx_strand_id
1 'polypeptide(L)'
;MSARDAVIRMLTQATQALSADGKIIIAIENRLGAKYLSGWPEDHLGMPWSGVAGYPAGSAADAGIRTFDKTEWDDIFRELQLKHRSFFPLPDYKLPEAFISEDGHDAPGASAIYGRYVSVNRAPAPASLAPARLQQNALYRAGLLYSCADSFGIVVSRSDEGLDGLMPHDWIVFGASAGGTEPGLCIKSGASVASKFTPFNENDQPLILPRGELLYQYWLKCAVLGMTQDEFSKFIGGYLRRAIQTGLRPPGWCLMVSEDGELVSEIFPWPSEGDLPSAIDSQLWAASVLDGFFDFAQSDIESRVDLGPCGGVTGLKQQILHCLSNFSADAAACVGNFDAAIYWASGEAFSEEQKSAHRSSGQGREVLTFNLPEPVRADVCLRFDPSDQETGSKTLTVKLESMLLFKAQDSSGVDLMPALKRAGVDACNQCELKPTDDGVSLIIRGNDPWVVIDLAPLGLPSHLRLERVEAHLDWGS
;
A
#
# COMPACT_ATOMS: atom_id res chain seq x y z
N MET A 1 19.86 -39.51 -24.01
CA MET A 1 20.21 -38.11 -24.29
C MET A 1 19.61 -37.29 -23.16
N SER A 2 20.38 -36.43 -22.48
CA SER A 2 19.80 -35.57 -21.44
C SER A 2 18.91 -34.50 -22.07
N ALA A 3 18.04 -33.86 -21.28
CA ALA A 3 17.22 -32.74 -21.76
C ALA A 3 18.09 -31.58 -22.28
N ARG A 4 19.21 -31.30 -21.60
CA ARG A 4 20.19 -30.27 -22.01
C ARG A 4 20.82 -30.60 -23.36
N ASP A 5 21.27 -31.85 -23.55
CA ASP A 5 21.85 -32.29 -24.83
C ASP A 5 20.82 -32.19 -25.97
N ALA A 6 19.55 -32.48 -25.68
CA ALA A 6 18.46 -32.36 -26.64
C ALA A 6 18.29 -30.90 -27.10
N VAL A 7 18.27 -29.96 -26.16
CA VAL A 7 18.17 -28.52 -26.45
C VAL A 7 19.39 -28.02 -27.22
N ILE A 8 20.60 -28.38 -26.81
CA ILE A 8 21.83 -28.01 -27.53
C ILE A 8 21.81 -28.51 -28.97
N ARG A 9 21.40 -29.77 -29.19
CA ARG A 9 21.28 -30.34 -30.53
C ARG A 9 20.22 -29.61 -31.36
N MET A 10 19.07 -29.30 -30.77
CA MET A 10 18.00 -28.56 -31.43
C MET A 10 18.45 -27.14 -31.83
N LEU A 11 19.07 -26.41 -30.91
CA LEU A 11 19.58 -25.07 -31.18
C LEU A 11 20.70 -25.07 -32.21
N THR A 12 21.58 -26.07 -32.19
CA THR A 12 22.63 -26.23 -33.21
C THR A 12 22.02 -26.41 -34.60
N GLN A 13 21.02 -27.29 -34.73
CA GLN A 13 20.33 -27.53 -36.01
C GLN A 13 19.56 -26.30 -36.47
N ALA A 14 18.80 -25.65 -35.58
CA ALA A 14 18.07 -24.42 -35.88
C ALA A 14 19.03 -23.31 -36.33
N THR A 15 20.14 -23.12 -35.60
CA THR A 15 21.15 -22.13 -35.93
C THR A 15 21.78 -22.41 -37.29
N GLN A 16 22.06 -23.65 -37.65
CA GLN A 16 22.60 -23.99 -38.99
C GLN A 16 21.62 -23.67 -40.13
N ALA A 17 20.32 -23.69 -39.87
CA ALA A 17 19.28 -23.40 -40.85
C ALA A 17 18.95 -21.90 -41.00
N LEU A 18 19.42 -21.03 -40.09
CA LEU A 18 19.14 -19.59 -40.14
C LEU A 18 19.85 -18.89 -41.31
N SER A 19 19.19 -17.90 -41.91
CA SER A 19 19.85 -16.87 -42.72
C SER A 19 20.90 -16.11 -41.90
N ALA A 20 21.76 -15.32 -42.55
CA ALA A 20 22.81 -14.57 -41.86
C ALA A 20 22.27 -13.65 -40.75
N ASP A 21 21.12 -13.04 -41.00
CA ASP A 21 20.38 -12.15 -40.10
C ASP A 21 19.21 -12.83 -39.38
N GLY A 22 19.09 -14.15 -39.50
CA GLY A 22 17.99 -14.91 -38.90
C GLY A 22 18.09 -14.92 -37.38
N LYS A 23 16.92 -14.91 -36.71
CA LYS A 23 16.81 -14.99 -35.25
C LYS A 23 16.03 -16.24 -34.83
N ILE A 24 16.34 -16.76 -33.66
CA ILE A 24 15.51 -17.75 -32.96
C ILE A 24 14.79 -17.02 -31.82
N ILE A 25 13.49 -17.26 -31.69
CA ILE A 25 12.71 -16.77 -30.56
C ILE A 25 12.30 -18.00 -29.74
N ILE A 26 12.62 -17.98 -28.46
CA ILE A 26 12.28 -19.02 -27.49
C ILE A 26 11.30 -18.40 -26.51
N ALA A 27 10.18 -19.09 -26.28
CA ALA A 27 9.19 -18.73 -25.28
C ALA A 27 8.95 -19.96 -24.41
N ILE A 28 9.29 -19.88 -23.13
CA ILE A 28 9.38 -21.06 -22.25
C ILE A 28 9.17 -20.69 -20.80
N GLU A 29 8.66 -21.61 -19.99
CA GLU A 29 8.64 -21.47 -18.53
C GLU A 29 10.05 -21.33 -17.95
N ASN A 30 10.14 -20.55 -16.88
CA ASN A 30 11.34 -20.47 -16.04
C ASN A 30 11.23 -21.49 -14.91
N ARG A 31 12.23 -22.36 -14.76
CA ARG A 31 12.29 -23.35 -13.67
C ARG A 31 12.11 -22.73 -12.27
N LEU A 32 12.58 -21.49 -12.09
CA LEU A 32 12.52 -20.74 -10.83
C LEU A 32 11.47 -19.62 -10.85
N GLY A 33 10.45 -19.72 -11.70
CA GLY A 33 9.31 -18.82 -11.70
C GLY A 33 8.70 -18.62 -10.31
N ALA A 34 8.34 -17.38 -9.98
CA ALA A 34 7.81 -16.98 -8.68
C ALA A 34 6.64 -17.85 -8.22
N LYS A 35 5.79 -18.30 -9.16
CA LYS A 35 4.68 -19.21 -8.87
C LYS A 35 5.15 -20.58 -8.37
N TYR A 36 6.21 -21.13 -8.98
CA TYR A 36 6.77 -22.43 -8.58
C TYR A 36 7.46 -22.35 -7.23
N LEU A 37 8.09 -21.23 -6.91
CA LEU A 37 8.64 -20.94 -5.58
C LEU A 37 7.57 -20.78 -4.50
N SER A 38 6.30 -20.64 -4.89
CA SER A 38 5.13 -20.59 -4.00
C SER A 38 4.42 -21.96 -3.90
N GLY A 39 5.01 -23.01 -4.49
CA GLY A 39 4.48 -24.37 -4.46
C GLY A 39 3.40 -24.66 -5.49
N TRP A 40 3.24 -23.83 -6.51
CA TRP A 40 2.33 -24.16 -7.61
C TRP A 40 2.86 -25.34 -8.42
N PRO A 41 1.97 -26.21 -8.91
CA PRO A 41 2.35 -27.29 -9.82
C PRO A 41 3.09 -26.77 -11.05
N GLU A 42 4.15 -27.46 -11.45
CA GLU A 42 4.83 -27.19 -12.71
C GLU A 42 3.91 -27.48 -13.90
N ASP A 43 3.84 -26.58 -14.88
CA ASP A 43 2.89 -26.65 -16.01
C ASP A 43 2.99 -27.95 -16.81
N HIS A 44 4.19 -28.56 -16.86
CA HIS A 44 4.45 -29.79 -17.62
C HIS A 44 4.17 -31.08 -16.85
N LEU A 45 4.46 -31.08 -15.54
CA LEU A 45 4.42 -32.30 -14.71
C LEU A 45 3.19 -32.35 -13.80
N GLY A 46 2.50 -31.22 -13.60
CA GLY A 46 1.38 -31.11 -12.68
C GLY A 46 1.76 -31.36 -11.22
N MET A 47 3.06 -31.32 -10.89
CA MET A 47 3.58 -31.64 -9.57
C MET A 47 4.28 -30.42 -8.96
N PRO A 48 3.88 -29.98 -7.74
CA PRO A 48 4.56 -28.91 -7.01
C PRO A 48 6.07 -29.17 -6.86
N TRP A 49 6.86 -28.09 -6.87
CA TRP A 49 8.29 -28.10 -6.55
C TRP A 49 9.19 -28.95 -7.47
N SER A 50 8.69 -29.55 -8.55
CA SER A 50 9.47 -30.48 -9.39
C SER A 50 10.72 -29.82 -9.99
N GLY A 51 10.55 -28.70 -10.68
CA GLY A 51 11.65 -27.88 -11.19
C GLY A 51 12.53 -27.29 -10.09
N VAL A 52 11.92 -26.76 -9.01
CA VAL A 52 12.64 -26.17 -7.87
C VAL A 52 13.56 -27.19 -7.18
N ALA A 53 13.15 -28.45 -7.09
CA ALA A 53 13.93 -29.54 -6.53
C ALA A 53 15.04 -30.05 -7.48
N GLY A 54 15.17 -29.48 -8.67
CA GLY A 54 16.20 -29.85 -9.64
C GLY A 54 15.98 -31.21 -10.31
N TYR A 55 14.74 -31.71 -10.32
CA TYR A 55 14.36 -32.98 -10.98
C TYR A 55 15.20 -34.19 -10.52
N PRO A 56 15.06 -34.64 -9.26
CA PRO A 56 15.82 -35.78 -8.74
C PRO A 56 15.55 -37.06 -9.55
N ALA A 57 16.54 -37.96 -9.58
CA ALA A 57 16.41 -39.24 -10.25
C ALA A 57 15.27 -40.07 -9.65
N GLY A 58 14.51 -40.78 -10.49
CA GLY A 58 13.30 -41.53 -10.11
C GLY A 58 12.01 -40.69 -10.14
N SER A 59 12.05 -39.43 -10.59
CA SER A 59 10.89 -38.55 -10.67
C SER A 59 10.17 -38.64 -12.02
N ALA A 60 8.97 -38.03 -12.12
CA ALA A 60 8.25 -37.93 -13.40
C ALA A 60 9.06 -37.22 -14.51
N ALA A 61 10.06 -36.42 -14.14
CA ALA A 61 10.99 -35.77 -15.07
C ALA A 61 12.01 -36.74 -15.70
N ASP A 62 12.11 -37.99 -15.24
CA ASP A 62 12.91 -39.04 -15.90
C ASP A 62 12.37 -39.37 -17.31
N ALA A 63 11.13 -38.98 -17.61
CA ALA A 63 10.56 -39.00 -18.96
C ALA A 63 11.19 -37.96 -19.92
N GLY A 64 12.12 -37.12 -19.44
CA GLY A 64 12.90 -36.17 -20.24
C GLY A 64 12.34 -34.75 -20.30
N ILE A 65 11.24 -34.46 -19.61
CA ILE A 65 10.63 -33.13 -19.56
C ILE A 65 11.30 -32.31 -18.46
N ARG A 66 11.95 -31.20 -18.84
CA ARG A 66 12.64 -30.28 -17.94
C ARG A 66 12.58 -28.85 -18.48
N THR A 67 12.47 -27.90 -17.56
CA THR A 67 12.70 -26.48 -17.82
C THR A 67 14.08 -26.07 -17.28
N PHE A 68 14.57 -24.92 -17.73
CA PHE A 68 15.86 -24.37 -17.32
C PHE A 68 15.65 -23.01 -16.65
N ASP A 69 16.49 -22.68 -15.68
CA ASP A 69 16.57 -21.31 -15.17
C ASP A 69 17.43 -20.42 -16.06
N LYS A 70 17.51 -19.13 -15.71
CA LYS A 70 18.27 -18.13 -16.48
C LYS A 70 19.74 -18.52 -16.63
N THR A 71 20.38 -18.96 -15.55
CA THR A 71 21.81 -19.33 -15.55
C THR A 71 22.07 -20.49 -16.50
N GLU A 72 21.21 -21.50 -16.48
CA GLU A 72 21.34 -22.65 -17.38
C GLU A 72 21.12 -22.27 -18.86
N TRP A 73 20.17 -21.38 -19.15
CA TRP A 73 19.99 -20.85 -20.51
C TRP A 73 21.22 -20.07 -20.97
N ASP A 74 21.76 -19.18 -20.13
CA ASP A 74 22.96 -18.40 -20.43
C ASP A 74 24.17 -19.31 -20.69
N ASP A 75 24.30 -20.38 -19.92
CA ASP A 75 25.33 -21.40 -20.09
C ASP A 75 25.21 -22.12 -21.44
N ILE A 76 23.99 -22.49 -21.84
CA ILE A 76 23.73 -23.13 -23.13
C ILE A 76 24.10 -22.18 -24.29
N PHE A 77 23.68 -20.92 -24.24
CA PHE A 77 24.00 -19.96 -25.31
C PHE A 77 25.50 -19.67 -25.37
N ARG A 78 26.16 -19.55 -24.21
CA ARG A 78 27.61 -19.36 -24.12
C ARG A 78 28.38 -20.53 -24.71
N GLU A 79 27.97 -21.77 -24.44
CA GLU A 79 28.58 -22.98 -25.03
C GLU A 79 28.44 -22.99 -26.56
N LEU A 80 27.28 -22.58 -27.06
CA LEU A 80 27.00 -22.48 -28.50
C LEU A 80 27.56 -21.21 -29.16
N GLN A 81 28.20 -20.33 -28.41
CA GLN A 81 28.68 -19.01 -28.87
C GLN A 81 27.57 -18.16 -29.50
N LEU A 82 26.35 -18.29 -28.99
CA LEU A 82 25.18 -17.52 -29.41
C LEU A 82 25.02 -16.28 -28.55
N LYS A 83 24.55 -15.21 -29.18
CA LYS A 83 24.16 -13.97 -28.51
C LYS A 83 22.68 -14.00 -28.24
N HIS A 84 22.25 -13.41 -27.13
CA HIS A 84 20.84 -13.39 -26.78
C HIS A 84 20.45 -12.10 -26.06
N ARG A 85 19.15 -11.79 -26.09
CA ARG A 85 18.49 -10.84 -25.19
C ARG A 85 17.26 -11.50 -24.61
N SER A 86 17.01 -11.25 -23.32
CA SER A 86 15.88 -11.81 -22.59
C SER A 86 14.83 -10.75 -22.29
N PHE A 87 13.59 -11.20 -22.19
CA PHE A 87 12.45 -10.45 -21.71
C PHE A 87 11.49 -11.34 -20.95
N PHE A 88 10.60 -10.69 -20.23
CA PHE A 88 9.67 -11.31 -19.31
C PHE A 88 8.25 -10.93 -19.75
N PRO A 89 7.58 -11.81 -20.50
CA PRO A 89 6.16 -11.69 -20.76
C PRO A 89 5.39 -11.88 -19.46
N LEU A 90 4.41 -11.02 -19.19
CA LEU A 90 3.58 -11.05 -17.99
C LEU A 90 2.11 -11.23 -18.38
N PRO A 91 1.34 -12.06 -17.65
CA PRO A 91 1.79 -12.86 -16.51
C PRO A 91 2.67 -14.05 -16.91
N ASP A 92 2.58 -14.49 -18.17
CA ASP A 92 3.52 -15.44 -18.78
C ASP A 92 3.47 -15.40 -20.32
N TYR A 93 4.35 -16.16 -20.95
CA TYR A 93 4.50 -16.24 -22.40
C TYR A 93 3.30 -16.85 -23.15
N LYS A 94 2.35 -17.51 -22.46
CA LYS A 94 1.23 -18.20 -23.11
C LYS A 94 0.15 -17.21 -23.53
N LEU A 95 -0.18 -16.26 -22.65
CA LEU A 95 -1.15 -15.18 -22.89
C LEU A 95 -0.58 -13.88 -22.33
N PRO A 96 0.45 -13.30 -22.95
CA PRO A 96 1.10 -12.10 -22.43
C PRO A 96 0.20 -10.87 -22.62
N GLU A 97 0.02 -10.12 -21.55
CA GLU A 97 -0.66 -8.82 -21.51
C GLU A 97 0.33 -7.66 -21.36
N ALA A 98 1.50 -7.95 -20.82
CA ALA A 98 2.61 -7.03 -20.77
C ALA A 98 3.95 -7.72 -21.04
N PHE A 99 4.97 -6.90 -21.20
CA PHE A 99 6.33 -7.27 -21.48
C PHE A 99 7.23 -6.35 -20.65
N ILE A 100 8.27 -6.90 -20.03
CA ILE A 100 9.38 -6.13 -19.43
C ILE A 100 10.68 -6.72 -19.97
N SER A 101 11.58 -5.87 -20.49
CA SER A 101 12.92 -6.28 -20.91
C SER A 101 13.84 -6.52 -19.71
N GLU A 102 15.00 -7.14 -19.94
CA GLU A 102 16.01 -7.34 -18.89
C GLU A 102 16.42 -6.02 -18.21
N ASP A 103 16.63 -4.96 -18.99
CA ASP A 103 17.04 -3.64 -18.49
C ASP A 103 15.87 -2.78 -17.98
N GLY A 104 14.62 -3.17 -18.29
CA GLY A 104 13.42 -2.38 -18.00
C GLY A 104 12.86 -2.53 -16.59
N HIS A 105 13.54 -3.28 -15.71
CA HIS A 105 13.08 -3.54 -14.35
C HIS A 105 12.86 -2.26 -13.53
N ASP A 106 13.80 -1.31 -13.63
CA ASP A 106 13.78 -0.05 -12.88
C ASP A 106 13.15 1.11 -13.67
N ALA A 107 12.63 0.84 -14.87
CA ALA A 107 12.01 1.86 -15.69
C ALA A 107 10.73 2.41 -15.00
N PRO A 108 10.40 3.70 -15.19
CA PRO A 108 9.21 4.29 -14.59
C PRO A 108 7.95 3.46 -14.86
N GLY A 109 7.17 3.16 -13.81
CA GLY A 109 5.94 2.38 -13.92
C GLY A 109 6.11 0.86 -14.02
N ALA A 110 7.33 0.33 -14.15
CA ALA A 110 7.57 -1.13 -14.20
C ALA A 110 6.97 -1.85 -12.99
N SER A 111 7.04 -1.24 -11.80
CA SER A 111 6.45 -1.78 -10.58
C SER A 111 4.92 -1.88 -10.59
N ALA A 112 4.24 -0.95 -11.24
CA ALA A 112 2.81 -1.05 -11.46
C ALA A 112 2.50 -2.22 -12.42
N ILE A 113 3.31 -2.42 -13.47
CA ILE A 113 3.11 -3.49 -14.46
C ILE A 113 3.21 -4.86 -13.81
N TYR A 114 4.32 -5.17 -13.15
CA TYR A 114 4.47 -6.48 -12.53
C TYR A 114 3.62 -6.66 -11.27
N GLY A 115 3.13 -5.55 -10.69
CA GLY A 115 2.13 -5.57 -9.62
C GLY A 115 0.71 -5.87 -10.13
N ARG A 116 0.37 -5.47 -11.35
CA ARG A 116 -0.93 -5.81 -11.96
C ARG A 116 -0.93 -7.22 -12.54
N TYR A 117 0.07 -7.56 -13.35
CA TYR A 117 0.15 -8.82 -14.08
C TYR A 117 0.89 -9.90 -13.28
N VAL A 118 0.16 -10.50 -12.33
CA VAL A 118 0.66 -11.53 -11.41
C VAL A 118 0.56 -12.95 -11.98
N SER A 119 1.33 -13.87 -11.40
CA SER A 119 1.37 -15.29 -11.71
C SER A 119 -0.02 -15.90 -11.89
N VAL A 120 -0.16 -16.66 -12.97
CA VAL A 120 -1.39 -17.39 -13.32
C VAL A 120 -1.14 -18.90 -13.40
N ASN A 121 -2.10 -19.65 -12.86
CA ASN A 121 -2.14 -21.09 -12.99
C ASN A 121 -3.26 -21.47 -13.93
N ARG A 122 -2.95 -22.25 -14.96
CA ARG A 122 -3.94 -22.75 -15.91
C ARG A 122 -4.21 -24.25 -15.74
N ALA A 123 -3.50 -24.90 -14.82
CA ALA A 123 -3.81 -26.27 -14.40
C ALA A 123 -4.77 -26.24 -13.20
N PRO A 124 -5.70 -27.22 -13.10
CA PRO A 124 -6.48 -27.42 -11.89
C PRO A 124 -5.52 -27.84 -10.76
N ALA A 125 -5.14 -26.87 -9.91
CA ALA A 125 -4.18 -27.07 -8.84
C ALA A 125 -4.87 -27.05 -7.47
N PRO A 126 -4.29 -27.72 -6.45
CA PRO A 126 -4.64 -27.47 -5.06
C PRO A 126 -4.34 -26.00 -4.69
N ALA A 127 -5.04 -25.50 -3.67
CA ALA A 127 -4.87 -24.13 -3.17
C ALA A 127 -3.39 -23.82 -2.89
N SER A 128 -2.98 -22.59 -3.23
CA SER A 128 -1.62 -22.10 -2.99
C SER A 128 -1.24 -22.24 -1.51
N LEU A 129 -0.06 -22.79 -1.23
CA LEU A 129 0.46 -22.95 0.14
C LEU A 129 1.04 -21.65 0.72
N ALA A 130 1.15 -20.61 -0.10
CA ALA A 130 1.71 -19.31 0.24
C ALA A 130 0.99 -18.19 -0.53
N PRO A 131 1.07 -16.93 -0.06
CA PRO A 131 0.53 -15.78 -0.77
C PRO A 131 1.45 -15.46 -1.96
N ALA A 132 1.18 -16.13 -3.08
CA ALA A 132 2.03 -16.12 -4.26
C ALA A 132 2.23 -14.70 -4.84
N ARG A 133 1.23 -13.82 -4.72
CA ARG A 133 1.30 -12.46 -5.27
C ARG A 133 2.16 -11.57 -4.41
N LEU A 134 2.04 -11.69 -3.09
CA LEU A 134 2.94 -11.02 -2.14
C LEU A 134 4.39 -11.47 -2.38
N GLN A 135 4.61 -12.77 -2.53
CA GLN A 135 5.93 -13.34 -2.79
C GLN A 135 6.52 -12.85 -4.13
N GLN A 136 5.75 -12.92 -5.22
CA GLN A 136 6.18 -12.44 -6.53
C GLN A 136 6.58 -10.95 -6.47
N ASN A 137 5.71 -10.10 -5.91
CA ASN A 137 5.98 -8.66 -5.83
C ASN A 137 7.21 -8.35 -4.99
N ALA A 138 7.42 -9.09 -3.89
CA ALA A 138 8.62 -8.95 -3.07
C ALA A 138 9.90 -9.33 -3.84
N LEU A 139 9.89 -10.46 -4.56
CA LEU A 139 11.02 -10.88 -5.39
C LEU A 139 11.33 -9.84 -6.46
N TYR A 140 10.32 -9.36 -7.17
CA TYR A 140 10.53 -8.41 -8.25
C TYR A 140 11.03 -7.08 -7.72
N ARG A 141 10.43 -6.50 -6.66
CA ARG A 141 10.94 -5.27 -6.02
C ARG A 141 12.39 -5.38 -5.52
N ALA A 142 12.88 -6.60 -5.27
CA ALA A 142 14.26 -6.85 -4.88
C ALA A 142 15.22 -6.98 -6.07
N GLY A 143 14.79 -6.66 -7.30
CA GLY A 143 15.61 -6.79 -8.51
C GLY A 143 15.67 -8.22 -9.08
N LEU A 144 14.83 -9.14 -8.58
CA LEU A 144 14.89 -10.56 -8.98
C LEU A 144 13.90 -10.91 -10.11
N LEU A 145 13.31 -9.92 -10.79
CA LEU A 145 12.43 -10.16 -11.94
C LEU A 145 13.10 -11.09 -12.97
N TYR A 146 14.37 -10.83 -13.32
CA TYR A 146 15.07 -11.62 -14.33
C TYR A 146 15.31 -13.09 -13.92
N SER A 147 15.39 -13.35 -12.62
CA SER A 147 15.62 -14.71 -12.08
C SER A 147 14.32 -15.46 -11.82
N CYS A 148 13.25 -14.73 -11.50
CA CYS A 148 12.02 -15.28 -10.94
C CYS A 148 10.77 -14.99 -11.79
N ALA A 149 10.88 -14.34 -12.95
CA ALA A 149 9.78 -14.27 -13.91
C ALA A 149 9.26 -15.67 -14.20
N ASP A 150 7.94 -15.87 -14.27
CA ASP A 150 7.37 -17.22 -14.48
C ASP A 150 7.74 -17.83 -15.84
N SER A 151 8.17 -17.00 -16.78
CA SER A 151 8.60 -17.43 -18.11
C SER A 151 9.59 -16.46 -18.72
N PHE A 152 10.30 -16.96 -19.72
CA PHE A 152 11.22 -16.20 -20.54
C PHE A 152 10.69 -16.08 -21.97
N GLY A 153 10.84 -14.88 -22.53
CA GLY A 153 11.05 -14.70 -23.94
C GLY A 153 12.53 -14.45 -24.20
N ILE A 154 13.14 -15.19 -25.11
CA ILE A 154 14.56 -15.08 -25.41
C ILE A 154 14.71 -14.95 -26.92
N VAL A 155 15.39 -13.88 -27.36
CA VAL A 155 15.77 -13.72 -28.76
C VAL A 155 17.25 -14.08 -28.89
N VAL A 156 17.57 -14.98 -29.81
CA VAL A 156 18.90 -15.54 -30.01
C VAL A 156 19.38 -15.25 -31.43
N SER A 157 20.65 -14.85 -31.55
CA SER A 157 21.34 -14.51 -32.80
C SER A 157 22.75 -15.10 -32.80
N ARG A 158 23.36 -15.21 -33.99
CA ARG A 158 24.78 -15.58 -34.13
C ARG A 158 25.75 -14.46 -33.73
N SER A 159 25.30 -13.21 -33.73
CA SER A 159 26.13 -12.04 -33.43
C SER A 159 25.33 -10.93 -32.75
N ASP A 160 26.04 -9.98 -32.15
CA ASP A 160 25.44 -8.84 -31.45
C ASP A 160 24.71 -7.92 -32.44
N GLU A 161 25.24 -7.74 -33.67
CA GLU A 161 24.59 -6.94 -34.71
C GLU A 161 23.22 -7.50 -35.11
N GLY A 162 23.03 -8.82 -35.04
CA GLY A 162 21.72 -9.43 -35.29
C GLY A 162 20.68 -9.16 -34.21
N LEU A 163 21.10 -8.62 -33.05
CA LEU A 163 20.24 -8.20 -31.94
C LEU A 163 20.04 -6.69 -31.87
N ASP A 164 20.74 -5.91 -32.70
CA ASP A 164 20.63 -4.46 -32.69
C ASP A 164 19.23 -3.99 -33.07
N GLY A 165 18.72 -3.00 -32.33
CA GLY A 165 17.38 -2.44 -32.53
C GLY A 165 16.23 -3.38 -32.16
N LEU A 166 16.51 -4.62 -31.72
CA LEU A 166 15.48 -5.50 -31.18
C LEU A 166 15.06 -5.05 -29.79
N MET A 167 13.77 -5.17 -29.52
CA MET A 167 13.18 -4.85 -28.22
C MET A 167 13.55 -3.42 -27.75
N PRO A 168 13.22 -2.37 -28.54
CA PRO A 168 13.62 -0.99 -28.24
C PRO A 168 12.79 -0.36 -27.10
N HIS A 169 12.17 -1.18 -26.26
CA HIS A 169 11.27 -0.79 -25.19
C HIS A 169 11.70 -1.45 -23.90
N ASP A 170 11.75 -0.67 -22.83
CA ASP A 170 12.00 -1.17 -21.49
C ASP A 170 10.81 -2.01 -21.03
N TRP A 171 9.59 -1.56 -21.32
CA TRP A 171 8.38 -2.35 -21.14
C TRP A 171 7.28 -1.94 -22.12
N ILE A 172 6.32 -2.84 -22.30
CA ILE A 172 5.09 -2.65 -23.08
C ILE A 172 3.93 -3.21 -22.27
N VAL A 173 2.81 -2.48 -22.22
CA VAL A 173 1.49 -2.99 -21.84
C VAL A 173 0.67 -3.04 -23.11
N PHE A 174 0.23 -4.23 -23.51
CA PHE A 174 -0.54 -4.40 -24.73
C PHE A 174 -1.97 -3.86 -24.53
N GLY A 175 -2.53 -3.24 -25.57
CA GLY A 175 -3.94 -2.86 -25.59
C GLY A 175 -4.85 -4.09 -25.71
N ALA A 176 -6.16 -3.88 -25.63
CA ALA A 176 -7.14 -4.98 -25.74
C ALA A 176 -6.95 -5.79 -27.04
N SER A 177 -6.78 -7.11 -26.88
CA SER A 177 -6.44 -8.08 -27.94
C SER A 177 -7.44 -8.15 -29.10
N ALA A 178 -6.90 -8.49 -30.29
CA ALA A 178 -7.55 -8.98 -31.51
C ALA A 178 -8.91 -8.35 -31.90
N GLY A 179 -8.92 -7.04 -32.17
CA GLY A 179 -10.07 -6.33 -32.75
C GLY A 179 -10.30 -4.92 -32.19
N GLY A 180 -9.65 -4.59 -31.07
CA GLY A 180 -9.65 -3.25 -30.49
C GLY A 180 -8.78 -2.27 -31.28
N THR A 181 -9.20 -1.01 -31.32
CA THR A 181 -8.41 0.12 -31.87
C THR A 181 -7.58 0.83 -30.80
N GLU A 182 -7.65 0.37 -29.54
CA GLU A 182 -7.00 1.04 -28.43
C GLU A 182 -5.48 0.79 -28.44
N PRO A 183 -4.67 1.86 -28.48
CA PRO A 183 -3.23 1.74 -28.47
C PRO A 183 -2.76 1.21 -27.11
N GLY A 184 -1.71 0.39 -27.11
CA GLY A 184 -1.07 -0.02 -25.86
C GLY A 184 -0.32 1.14 -25.21
N LEU A 185 0.49 0.82 -24.20
CA LEU A 185 1.37 1.76 -23.50
C LEU A 185 2.80 1.21 -23.51
N CYS A 186 3.82 2.05 -23.63
CA CYS A 186 5.21 1.61 -23.56
C CYS A 186 6.14 2.68 -22.97
N ILE A 187 7.34 2.25 -22.55
CA ILE A 187 8.52 3.10 -22.40
C ILE A 187 9.59 2.60 -23.35
N LYS A 188 10.13 3.50 -24.17
CA LYS A 188 11.29 3.22 -25.03
C LYS A 188 12.56 3.14 -24.17
N SER A 189 13.52 2.31 -24.57
CA SER A 189 14.73 2.14 -23.79
C SER A 189 15.49 3.45 -23.58
N GLY A 190 15.77 3.75 -22.30
CA GLY A 190 16.42 4.98 -21.87
C GLY A 190 15.52 6.21 -21.80
N ALA A 191 14.21 6.07 -22.07
CA ALA A 191 13.24 7.15 -21.89
C ALA A 191 12.75 7.22 -20.44
N SER A 192 12.41 8.43 -19.99
CA SER A 192 11.89 8.69 -18.64
C SER A 192 10.37 8.90 -18.60
N VAL A 193 9.71 8.89 -19.75
CA VAL A 193 8.27 9.14 -19.91
C VAL A 193 7.66 8.06 -20.79
N ALA A 194 6.42 7.68 -20.47
CA ALA A 194 5.69 6.69 -21.25
C ALA A 194 5.10 7.31 -22.53
N SER A 195 4.77 6.47 -23.49
CA SER A 195 4.08 6.85 -24.72
C SER A 195 3.07 5.77 -25.12
N LYS A 196 2.19 6.10 -26.06
CA LYS A 196 1.31 5.09 -26.65
C LYS A 196 2.13 4.08 -27.44
N PHE A 197 1.75 2.81 -27.34
CA PHE A 197 2.28 1.74 -28.18
C PHE A 197 1.40 1.62 -29.43
N THR A 198 1.76 2.37 -30.46
CA THR A 198 1.12 2.39 -31.79
C THR A 198 2.12 1.96 -32.88
N PRO A 199 1.65 1.55 -34.07
CA PRO A 199 2.49 1.54 -35.25
C PRO A 199 3.10 2.95 -35.43
N PHE A 200 4.44 3.01 -35.43
CA PHE A 200 5.27 4.22 -35.33
C PHE A 200 4.59 5.55 -35.74
N ASN A 201 4.41 6.44 -34.76
CA ASN A 201 4.04 7.83 -34.97
C ASN A 201 4.98 8.75 -34.19
N GLU A 202 5.70 9.64 -34.88
CA GLU A 202 6.65 10.58 -34.26
C GLU A 202 5.96 11.65 -33.40
N ASN A 203 4.64 11.79 -33.48
CA ASN A 203 3.85 12.80 -32.77
C ASN A 203 3.19 12.30 -31.46
N ASP A 204 3.51 11.09 -30.99
CA ASP A 204 2.91 10.58 -29.75
C ASP A 204 3.33 11.43 -28.54
N GLN A 205 2.34 11.98 -27.84
CA GLN A 205 2.55 12.83 -26.67
C GLN A 205 3.09 12.01 -25.50
N PRO A 206 4.07 12.55 -24.74
CA PRO A 206 4.59 11.89 -23.56
C PRO A 206 3.53 11.83 -22.46
N LEU A 207 3.47 10.69 -21.76
CA LEU A 207 2.60 10.42 -20.62
C LEU A 207 3.45 10.36 -19.36
N ILE A 208 3.14 11.23 -18.40
CA ILE A 208 3.77 11.22 -17.09
C ILE A 208 3.06 10.16 -16.25
N LEU A 209 3.83 9.20 -15.74
CA LEU A 209 3.30 8.15 -14.87
C LEU A 209 3.29 8.62 -13.42
N PRO A 210 2.24 8.27 -12.64
CA PRO A 210 2.21 8.55 -11.22
C PRO A 210 3.31 7.79 -10.49
N ARG A 211 3.81 8.37 -9.39
CA ARG A 211 4.72 7.68 -8.46
C ARG A 211 3.91 7.04 -7.34
N GLY A 212 4.33 5.87 -6.89
CA GLY A 212 3.70 5.15 -5.80
C GLY A 212 3.49 3.67 -6.11
N GLU A 213 2.63 3.04 -5.33
CA GLU A 213 2.24 1.64 -5.45
C GLU A 213 0.77 1.55 -5.85
N LEU A 214 0.41 0.51 -6.63
CA LEU A 214 -0.99 0.25 -6.98
C LEU A 214 -1.83 0.01 -5.72
N LEU A 215 -3.03 0.59 -5.67
CA LEU A 215 -3.91 0.52 -4.50
C LEU A 215 -4.14 -0.92 -4.02
N TYR A 216 -4.40 -1.86 -4.93
CA TYR A 216 -4.64 -3.26 -4.58
C TYR A 216 -3.40 -3.95 -4.00
N GLN A 217 -2.22 -3.63 -4.51
CA GLN A 217 -0.96 -4.14 -3.96
C GLN A 217 -0.70 -3.58 -2.56
N TYR A 218 -0.95 -2.29 -2.38
CA TYR A 218 -0.82 -1.64 -1.09
C TYR A 218 -1.80 -2.23 -0.06
N TRP A 219 -3.09 -2.40 -0.40
CA TRP A 219 -4.07 -3.04 0.48
C TRP A 219 -3.71 -4.49 0.80
N LEU A 220 -3.24 -5.27 -0.17
CA LEU A 220 -2.79 -6.65 0.06
C LEU A 220 -1.58 -6.70 1.02
N LYS A 221 -0.64 -5.76 0.92
CA LYS A 221 0.45 -5.61 1.88
C LYS A 221 -0.05 -5.24 3.27
N CYS A 222 -1.02 -4.34 3.37
CA CYS A 222 -1.60 -3.95 4.66
C CYS A 222 -2.40 -5.09 5.31
N ALA A 223 -2.93 -6.03 4.51
CA ALA A 223 -3.65 -7.20 5.02
C ALA A 223 -2.75 -8.11 5.90
N VAL A 224 -1.41 -8.04 5.76
CA VAL A 224 -0.49 -8.83 6.60
C VAL A 224 -0.05 -8.11 7.88
N LEU A 225 -0.56 -6.91 8.17
CA LEU A 225 -0.23 -6.13 9.37
C LEU A 225 -0.90 -6.65 10.66
N GLY A 226 -1.65 -7.76 10.58
CA GLY A 226 -2.33 -8.34 11.74
C GLY A 226 -3.54 -7.53 12.21
N MET A 227 -4.10 -6.68 11.35
CA MET A 227 -5.35 -5.96 11.61
C MET A 227 -6.48 -6.94 11.87
N THR A 228 -7.35 -6.62 12.82
CA THR A 228 -8.65 -7.28 12.95
C THR A 228 -9.49 -7.01 11.70
N GLN A 229 -10.50 -7.86 11.44
CA GLN A 229 -11.42 -7.68 10.32
C GLN A 229 -12.09 -6.28 10.32
N ASP A 230 -12.42 -5.77 11.51
CA ASP A 230 -13.03 -4.45 11.67
C ASP A 230 -12.05 -3.31 11.36
N GLU A 231 -10.82 -3.39 11.86
CA GLU A 231 -9.76 -2.42 11.54
C GLU A 231 -9.46 -2.40 10.04
N PHE A 232 -9.31 -3.58 9.42
CA PHE A 232 -9.06 -3.69 7.98
C PHE A 232 -10.24 -3.15 7.16
N SER A 233 -11.48 -3.40 7.60
CA SER A 233 -12.68 -2.88 6.95
C SER A 233 -12.74 -1.35 7.00
N LYS A 234 -12.46 -0.77 8.16
CA LYS A 234 -12.40 0.69 8.36
C LYS A 234 -11.25 1.31 7.56
N PHE A 235 -10.11 0.64 7.51
CA PHE A 235 -8.94 1.05 6.74
C PHE A 235 -9.26 1.17 5.25
N ILE A 236 -9.75 0.10 4.61
CA ILE A 236 -10.15 0.13 3.19
C ILE A 236 -11.28 1.14 2.96
N GLY A 237 -12.27 1.18 3.86
CA GLY A 237 -13.37 2.15 3.82
C GLY A 237 -12.88 3.60 3.85
N GLY A 238 -11.79 3.89 4.57
CA GLY A 238 -11.16 5.21 4.62
C GLY A 238 -10.61 5.66 3.26
N TYR A 239 -9.90 4.78 2.54
CA TYR A 239 -9.42 5.06 1.18
C TYR A 239 -10.57 5.34 0.22
N LEU A 240 -11.57 4.46 0.20
CA LEU A 240 -12.74 4.60 -0.67
C LEU A 240 -13.49 5.90 -0.38
N ARG A 241 -13.62 6.29 0.90
CA ARG A 241 -14.21 7.56 1.32
C ARG A 241 -13.42 8.76 0.81
N ARG A 242 -12.10 8.77 1.02
CA ARG A 242 -11.22 9.87 0.58
C ARG A 242 -11.25 10.04 -0.93
N ALA A 243 -11.26 8.93 -1.67
CA ALA A 243 -11.44 8.92 -3.12
C ALA A 243 -12.80 9.51 -3.55
N ILE A 244 -13.90 9.15 -2.89
CA ILE A 244 -15.23 9.73 -3.14
C ILE A 244 -15.24 11.24 -2.85
N GLN A 245 -14.70 11.67 -1.71
CA GLN A 245 -14.68 13.07 -1.28
C GLN A 245 -13.86 13.98 -2.21
N THR A 246 -12.76 13.46 -2.75
CA THR A 246 -11.89 14.17 -3.70
C THR A 246 -12.36 14.04 -5.15
N GLY A 247 -13.41 13.25 -5.40
CA GLY A 247 -13.91 12.97 -6.76
C GLY A 247 -13.04 12.01 -7.57
N LEU A 248 -11.98 11.45 -6.98
CA LEU A 248 -11.06 10.51 -7.61
C LEU A 248 -11.69 9.11 -7.69
N ARG A 249 -12.56 8.90 -8.68
CA ARG A 249 -13.33 7.64 -8.83
C ARG A 249 -13.04 6.86 -10.12
N PRO A 250 -11.77 6.54 -10.43
CA PRO A 250 -11.43 5.61 -11.50
C PRO A 250 -11.56 4.14 -11.07
N PRO A 251 -11.45 3.17 -11.99
CA PRO A 251 -11.24 1.78 -11.63
C PRO A 251 -10.07 1.63 -10.64
N GLY A 252 -10.17 0.69 -9.70
CA GLY A 252 -9.21 0.59 -8.60
C GLY A 252 -7.78 0.27 -9.04
N TRP A 253 -7.60 -0.40 -10.18
CA TRP A 253 -6.27 -0.62 -10.78
C TRP A 253 -5.59 0.67 -11.23
N CYS A 254 -6.35 1.73 -11.50
CA CYS A 254 -5.77 3.03 -11.88
C CYS A 254 -5.31 3.82 -10.65
N LEU A 255 -5.75 3.47 -9.44
CA LEU A 255 -5.44 4.20 -8.21
C LEU A 255 -4.04 3.85 -7.68
N MET A 256 -3.37 4.87 -7.18
CA MET A 256 -2.01 4.80 -6.66
C MET A 256 -1.95 5.33 -5.23
N VAL A 257 -1.04 4.78 -4.44
CA VAL A 257 -0.76 5.16 -3.06
C VAL A 257 0.70 5.60 -2.94
N SER A 258 0.93 6.75 -2.29
CA SER A 258 2.27 7.29 -2.06
C SER A 258 3.05 6.45 -1.03
N GLU A 259 4.34 6.75 -0.86
CA GLU A 259 5.17 6.14 0.18
C GLU A 259 4.65 6.42 1.59
N ASP A 260 3.99 7.57 1.80
CA ASP A 260 3.36 7.96 3.06
C ASP A 260 2.00 7.28 3.29
N GLY A 261 1.55 6.43 2.37
CA GLY A 261 0.26 5.76 2.47
C GLY A 261 -0.92 6.63 2.01
N GLU A 262 -0.70 7.72 1.30
CA GLU A 262 -1.77 8.63 0.87
C GLU A 262 -2.23 8.36 -0.56
N LEU A 263 -3.53 8.57 -0.86
CA LEU A 263 -4.01 8.47 -2.24
C LEU A 263 -3.39 9.56 -3.11
N VAL A 264 -2.82 9.14 -4.23
CA VAL A 264 -2.27 10.04 -5.25
C VAL A 264 -3.39 10.51 -6.16
N SER A 265 -3.40 11.81 -6.52
CA SER A 265 -4.41 12.39 -7.40
C SER A 265 -4.32 11.91 -8.85
N GLU A 266 -3.12 11.57 -9.28
CA GLU A 266 -2.79 11.04 -10.60
C GLU A 266 -3.05 9.54 -10.66
N ILE A 267 -3.57 9.09 -11.80
CA ILE A 267 -3.95 7.70 -12.03
C ILE A 267 -3.02 7.03 -13.03
N PHE A 268 -2.84 5.71 -12.91
CA PHE A 268 -2.09 4.95 -13.90
C PHE A 268 -2.95 4.74 -15.16
N PRO A 269 -2.48 5.12 -16.36
CA PRO A 269 -3.29 5.14 -17.58
C PRO A 269 -3.33 3.76 -18.27
N TRP A 270 -3.98 2.79 -17.63
CA TRP A 270 -4.09 1.43 -18.17
C TRP A 270 -4.90 1.37 -19.47
N PRO A 271 -4.37 0.78 -20.56
CA PRO A 271 -5.10 0.65 -21.82
C PRO A 271 -6.42 -0.10 -21.69
N SER A 272 -6.47 -1.15 -20.86
CA SER A 272 -7.65 -2.01 -20.70
C SER A 272 -8.78 -1.42 -19.86
N GLU A 273 -8.55 -0.28 -19.18
CA GLU A 273 -9.54 0.31 -18.27
C GLU A 273 -10.45 1.35 -18.95
N GLY A 274 -10.25 1.60 -20.25
CA GLY A 274 -11.09 2.49 -21.07
C GLY A 274 -11.21 3.91 -20.53
N ASP A 275 -12.12 4.68 -21.12
CA ASP A 275 -12.50 5.99 -20.58
C ASP A 275 -13.29 5.83 -19.29
N LEU A 276 -12.98 6.70 -18.31
CA LEU A 276 -13.64 6.75 -17.02
C LEU A 276 -15.16 6.94 -17.21
N PRO A 277 -16.01 6.03 -16.68
CA PRO A 277 -17.45 6.16 -16.87
C PRO A 277 -17.97 7.46 -16.25
N SER A 278 -18.84 8.17 -16.97
CA SER A 278 -19.47 9.38 -16.44
C SER A 278 -20.40 9.03 -15.27
N ALA A 279 -20.24 9.74 -14.15
CA ALA A 279 -21.15 9.75 -13.00
C ALA A 279 -21.66 8.37 -12.56
N ILE A 280 -20.76 7.48 -12.13
CA ILE A 280 -21.16 6.28 -11.38
C ILE A 280 -21.57 6.69 -9.97
N ASP A 281 -22.65 6.08 -9.48
CA ASP A 281 -23.05 6.10 -8.08
C ASP A 281 -21.87 5.68 -7.17
N SER A 282 -21.62 6.42 -6.08
CA SER A 282 -20.44 6.20 -5.24
C SER A 282 -20.41 4.81 -4.58
N GLN A 283 -21.57 4.24 -4.26
CA GLN A 283 -21.65 2.87 -3.72
C GLN A 283 -21.33 1.84 -4.80
N LEU A 284 -21.86 2.03 -6.00
CA LEU A 284 -21.62 1.12 -7.12
C LEU A 284 -20.14 1.15 -7.54
N TRP A 285 -19.53 2.33 -7.57
CA TRP A 285 -18.10 2.48 -7.81
C TRP A 285 -17.27 1.77 -6.72
N ALA A 286 -17.56 2.02 -5.45
CA ALA A 286 -16.84 1.37 -4.34
C ALA A 286 -16.97 -0.16 -4.38
N ALA A 287 -18.17 -0.67 -4.69
CA ALA A 287 -18.40 -2.10 -4.85
C ALA A 287 -17.55 -2.69 -5.98
N SER A 288 -17.44 -2.01 -7.13
CA SER A 288 -16.60 -2.44 -8.25
C SER A 288 -15.11 -2.42 -7.93
N VAL A 289 -14.62 -1.42 -7.18
CA VAL A 289 -13.24 -1.39 -6.68
C VAL A 289 -12.96 -2.56 -5.74
N LEU A 290 -13.91 -2.90 -4.86
CA LEU A 290 -13.79 -4.05 -3.97
C LEU A 290 -13.82 -5.38 -4.74
N ASP A 291 -14.69 -5.52 -5.75
CA ASP A 291 -14.70 -6.70 -6.62
C ASP A 291 -13.33 -6.91 -7.27
N GLY A 292 -12.76 -5.86 -7.88
CA GLY A 292 -11.43 -5.94 -8.47
C GLY A 292 -10.32 -6.28 -7.45
N PHE A 293 -10.38 -5.73 -6.24
CA PHE A 293 -9.42 -6.05 -5.19
C PHE A 293 -9.52 -7.52 -4.76
N PHE A 294 -10.73 -8.03 -4.57
CA PHE A 294 -10.92 -9.40 -4.10
C PHE A 294 -10.68 -10.45 -5.19
N ASP A 295 -11.05 -10.17 -6.44
CA ASP A 295 -10.63 -11.00 -7.59
C ASP A 295 -9.10 -11.13 -7.67
N PHE A 296 -8.40 -10.04 -7.34
CA PHE A 296 -6.95 -10.01 -7.30
C PHE A 296 -6.36 -10.74 -6.07
N ALA A 297 -6.86 -10.46 -4.86
CA ALA A 297 -6.19 -10.80 -3.60
C ALA A 297 -6.77 -11.99 -2.82
N GLN A 298 -7.93 -12.53 -3.21
CA GLN A 298 -8.67 -13.52 -2.42
C GLN A 298 -7.80 -14.71 -2.00
N SER A 299 -7.08 -15.33 -2.95
CA SER A 299 -6.22 -16.49 -2.66
C SER A 299 -5.14 -16.20 -1.61
N ASP A 300 -4.58 -15.00 -1.65
CA ASP A 300 -3.49 -14.58 -0.78
C ASP A 300 -4.02 -14.28 0.63
N ILE A 301 -5.16 -13.59 0.72
CA ILE A 301 -5.86 -13.30 1.98
C ILE A 301 -6.27 -14.61 2.65
N GLU A 302 -6.91 -15.53 1.93
CA GLU A 302 -7.36 -16.82 2.48
C GLU A 302 -6.20 -17.73 2.91
N SER A 303 -5.03 -17.63 2.25
CA SER A 303 -3.86 -18.44 2.58
C SER A 303 -3.11 -18.03 3.85
N ARG A 304 -3.32 -16.80 4.35
CA ARG A 304 -2.49 -16.21 5.44
C ARG A 304 -3.27 -15.49 6.53
N VAL A 305 -4.42 -14.91 6.20
CA VAL A 305 -5.14 -14.04 7.12
C VAL A 305 -6.27 -14.84 7.75
N ASP A 306 -6.11 -15.18 9.03
CA ASP A 306 -7.24 -15.63 9.85
C ASP A 306 -8.14 -14.42 10.11
N LEU A 307 -9.02 -14.13 9.14
CA LEU A 307 -9.99 -13.03 9.24
C LEU A 307 -11.11 -13.32 10.27
N GLY A 308 -10.97 -14.36 11.09
CA GLY A 308 -11.93 -14.69 12.12
C GLY A 308 -13.22 -15.36 11.58
N PRO A 309 -14.23 -15.57 12.43
CA PRO A 309 -15.33 -16.50 12.16
C PRO A 309 -16.44 -15.95 11.25
N CYS A 310 -16.15 -15.12 10.25
CA CYS A 310 -17.17 -14.50 9.41
C CYS A 310 -16.94 -14.76 7.91
N GLY A 311 -17.80 -15.58 7.30
CA GLY A 311 -18.24 -15.51 5.88
C GLY A 311 -17.23 -15.49 4.73
N GLY A 312 -15.92 -15.50 4.97
CA GLY A 312 -14.87 -15.32 3.96
C GLY A 312 -14.85 -13.91 3.38
N VAL A 313 -14.19 -13.76 2.22
CA VAL A 313 -14.01 -12.49 1.50
C VAL A 313 -15.35 -11.75 1.22
N THR A 314 -16.43 -12.49 0.98
CA THR A 314 -17.77 -11.93 0.78
C THR A 314 -18.27 -11.17 2.01
N GLY A 315 -18.04 -11.70 3.21
CA GLY A 315 -18.43 -11.03 4.47
C GLY A 315 -17.64 -9.74 4.69
N LEU A 316 -16.34 -9.79 4.42
CA LEU A 316 -15.46 -8.61 4.52
C LEU A 316 -15.89 -7.51 3.53
N LYS A 317 -16.20 -7.86 2.28
CA LYS A 317 -16.75 -6.90 1.29
C LYS A 317 -18.01 -6.20 1.80
N GLN A 318 -18.96 -6.97 2.34
CA GLN A 318 -20.21 -6.42 2.87
C GLN A 318 -19.96 -5.48 4.05
N GLN A 319 -19.03 -5.83 4.94
CA GLN A 319 -18.67 -4.97 6.07
C GLN A 319 -18.05 -3.65 5.61
N ILE A 320 -17.12 -3.67 4.64
CA ILE A 320 -16.52 -2.44 4.08
C ILE A 320 -17.60 -1.54 3.47
N LEU A 321 -18.51 -2.11 2.67
CA LEU A 321 -19.62 -1.36 2.07
C LEU A 321 -20.56 -0.78 3.14
N HIS A 322 -20.81 -1.52 4.22
CA HIS A 322 -21.60 -1.04 5.34
C HIS A 322 -20.93 0.14 6.06
N CYS A 323 -19.62 0.07 6.31
CA CYS A 323 -18.82 1.18 6.86
C CYS A 323 -18.84 2.43 5.96
N LEU A 324 -18.98 2.26 4.65
CA LEU A 324 -19.15 3.37 3.70
C LEU A 324 -20.57 3.95 3.74
N SER A 325 -21.62 3.12 3.79
CA SER A 325 -23.03 3.54 3.80
C SER A 325 -23.44 4.28 5.07
N ASN A 326 -23.02 3.78 6.24
CA ASN A 326 -23.41 4.34 7.53
C ASN A 326 -22.71 5.67 7.82
N PHE A 327 -21.78 6.10 6.97
CA PHE A 327 -21.10 7.37 7.16
C PHE A 327 -22.04 8.59 7.08
N SER A 328 -23.23 8.51 6.50
CA SER A 328 -24.20 9.62 6.63
C SER A 328 -24.73 9.76 8.06
N ALA A 329 -24.80 8.66 8.83
CA ALA A 329 -25.17 8.67 10.25
C ALA A 329 -23.95 8.88 11.16
N ASP A 330 -22.78 8.38 10.77
CA ASP A 330 -21.50 8.54 11.48
C ASP A 330 -20.73 9.81 11.05
N ALA A 331 -21.19 10.62 10.10
CA ALA A 331 -20.58 11.91 9.75
C ALA A 331 -20.77 12.95 10.85
N ALA A 332 -21.70 12.71 11.79
CA ALA A 332 -21.78 13.43 13.06
C ALA A 332 -20.84 12.84 14.14
N ALA A 333 -20.14 11.74 13.87
CA ALA A 333 -19.32 10.99 14.83
C ALA A 333 -17.90 10.64 14.35
N CYS A 334 -17.51 11.03 13.13
CA CYS A 334 -16.20 10.74 12.52
C CYS A 334 -15.57 12.02 11.96
N VAL A 335 -15.33 12.99 12.83
CA VAL A 335 -14.20 13.91 12.70
C VAL A 335 -13.23 13.55 13.80
N GLY A 336 -12.12 12.93 13.39
CA GLY A 336 -10.93 12.61 14.19
C GLY A 336 -11.16 12.01 15.57
N ASN A 337 -10.96 10.70 15.73
CA ASN A 337 -10.65 10.17 17.06
C ASN A 337 -9.23 10.58 17.40
N PHE A 338 -9.08 11.55 18.29
CA PHE A 338 -7.84 11.93 18.93
C PHE A 338 -8.02 11.90 20.43
N ASP A 339 -6.95 11.66 21.15
CA ASP A 339 -6.98 11.65 22.59
C ASP A 339 -6.44 12.99 23.11
N ALA A 340 -7.19 13.60 24.02
CA ALA A 340 -6.66 14.65 24.86
C ALA A 340 -6.12 14.02 26.14
N ALA A 341 -5.15 14.65 26.80
CA ALA A 341 -4.56 14.09 28.00
C ALA A 341 -4.20 15.15 29.05
N ILE A 342 -4.22 14.72 30.32
CA ILE A 342 -3.67 15.45 31.46
C ILE A 342 -2.52 14.65 32.05
N TYR A 343 -1.37 15.31 32.21
CA TYR A 343 -0.21 14.79 32.91
C TYR A 343 0.01 15.56 34.20
N TRP A 344 0.73 14.96 35.14
CA TRP A 344 1.11 15.62 36.40
C TRP A 344 2.55 15.26 36.78
N ALA A 345 3.28 16.22 37.35
CA ALA A 345 4.66 16.03 37.82
C ALA A 345 4.98 16.93 39.04
N SER A 346 5.84 16.45 39.93
CA SER A 346 6.25 17.07 41.21
C SER A 346 7.71 17.58 41.19
N GLY A 347 8.14 18.19 40.08
CA GLY A 347 9.51 18.68 39.87
C GLY A 347 10.36 17.80 38.96
N GLU A 348 9.91 16.58 38.68
CA GLU A 348 10.39 15.71 37.60
C GLU A 348 9.82 16.12 36.22
N ALA A 349 10.36 15.52 35.15
CA ALA A 349 9.79 15.65 33.81
C ALA A 349 8.49 14.86 33.69
N PHE A 350 7.54 15.33 32.88
CA PHE A 350 6.30 14.61 32.58
C PHE A 350 6.58 13.24 31.96
N SER A 351 5.83 12.22 32.38
CA SER A 351 6.00 10.82 31.97
C SER A 351 4.68 10.24 31.44
N GLU A 352 4.78 9.35 30.45
CA GLU A 352 3.66 8.57 29.91
C GLU A 352 2.98 7.66 30.96
N GLU A 353 3.69 7.35 32.04
CA GLU A 353 3.19 6.55 33.17
C GLU A 353 2.30 7.38 34.11
N GLN A 354 2.40 8.72 34.04
CA GLN A 354 1.67 9.68 34.89
C GLN A 354 0.75 10.55 34.05
N LYS A 355 -0.20 9.90 33.36
CA LYS A 355 -1.19 10.55 32.51
C LYS A 355 -2.60 9.98 32.66
N SER A 356 -3.57 10.79 32.32
CA SER A 356 -4.97 10.41 32.15
C SER A 356 -5.39 10.90 30.77
N ALA A 357 -5.76 9.98 29.89
CA ALA A 357 -6.19 10.28 28.54
C ALA A 357 -7.71 10.15 28.43
N HIS A 358 -8.33 11.00 27.62
CA HIS A 358 -9.75 10.96 27.32
C HIS A 358 -9.96 11.21 25.84
N ARG A 359 -10.78 10.34 25.23
CA ARG A 359 -11.12 10.48 23.81
C ARG A 359 -11.95 11.74 23.59
N SER A 360 -11.57 12.55 22.62
CA SER A 360 -12.32 13.74 22.21
C SER A 360 -13.00 13.51 20.87
N SER A 361 -14.18 14.09 20.72
CA SER A 361 -14.94 14.11 19.45
C SER A 361 -14.51 15.24 18.51
N GLY A 362 -13.72 16.21 18.98
CA GLY A 362 -13.22 17.31 18.16
C GLY A 362 -14.28 18.22 17.54
N GLN A 363 -15.53 18.17 18.03
CA GLN A 363 -16.66 18.88 17.45
C GLN A 363 -17.60 19.43 18.53
N GLY A 364 -18.09 20.65 18.29
CA GLY A 364 -19.06 21.30 19.18
C GLY A 364 -18.53 21.48 20.59
N ARG A 365 -19.47 21.53 21.55
CA ARG A 365 -19.15 21.66 22.98
C ARG A 365 -18.98 20.29 23.62
N GLU A 366 -17.88 20.11 24.32
CA GLU A 366 -17.50 18.85 24.96
C GLU A 366 -16.95 19.09 26.37
N VAL A 367 -17.19 18.14 27.28
CA VAL A 367 -16.60 18.14 28.62
C VAL A 367 -15.74 16.90 28.77
N LEU A 368 -14.43 17.10 28.83
CA LEU A 368 -13.45 16.03 29.00
C LEU A 368 -13.14 15.85 30.49
N THR A 369 -13.33 14.64 31.00
CA THR A 369 -13.14 14.32 32.42
C THR A 369 -11.94 13.40 32.62
N PHE A 370 -10.87 13.93 33.20
CA PHE A 370 -9.63 13.20 33.44
C PHE A 370 -9.56 12.77 34.91
N ASN A 371 -9.73 11.46 35.17
CA ASN A 371 -9.58 10.91 36.51
C ASN A 371 -8.09 10.64 36.79
N LEU A 372 -7.63 11.09 37.94
CA LEU A 372 -6.25 10.89 38.42
C LEU A 372 -6.25 9.63 39.29
N PRO A 373 -5.64 8.50 38.83
CA PRO A 373 -5.78 7.20 39.48
C PRO A 373 -5.22 7.17 40.91
N GLU A 374 -4.25 8.03 41.21
CA GLU A 374 -3.82 8.32 42.58
C GLU A 374 -4.00 9.82 42.87
N PRO A 375 -4.61 10.21 44.01
CA PRO A 375 -4.83 11.62 44.28
C PRO A 375 -3.51 12.39 44.43
N VAL A 376 -3.29 13.37 43.55
CA VAL A 376 -2.04 14.16 43.50
C VAL A 376 -2.13 15.38 44.41
N ARG A 377 -0.99 15.83 44.93
CA ARG A 377 -0.91 16.99 45.82
C ARG A 377 -1.02 18.30 45.04
N ALA A 378 -1.42 19.39 45.69
CA ALA A 378 -1.53 20.71 45.03
C ALA A 378 -0.20 21.42 44.75
N ASP A 379 0.94 20.80 45.09
CA ASP A 379 2.29 21.27 44.73
C ASP A 379 2.81 20.70 43.39
N VAL A 380 1.96 20.00 42.62
CA VAL A 380 2.29 19.49 41.28
C VAL A 380 2.05 20.52 40.17
N CYS A 381 2.78 20.37 39.06
CA CYS A 381 2.44 20.99 37.79
C CYS A 381 1.53 20.04 37.00
N LEU A 382 0.52 20.59 36.32
CA LEU A 382 -0.28 19.85 35.35
C LEU A 382 0.19 20.18 33.94
N ARG A 383 0.09 19.23 33.01
CA ARG A 383 0.20 19.50 31.56
C ARG A 383 -1.09 19.06 30.89
N PHE A 384 -1.66 19.93 30.08
CA PHE A 384 -2.83 19.63 29.26
C PHE A 384 -2.44 19.56 27.79
N ASP A 385 -2.72 18.40 27.21
CA ASP A 385 -2.48 18.08 25.82
C ASP A 385 -3.87 18.03 25.15
N PRO A 386 -4.32 19.11 24.48
CA PRO A 386 -5.69 19.19 23.98
C PRO A 386 -5.95 18.26 22.79
N SER A 387 -4.92 17.75 22.12
CA SER A 387 -5.06 16.87 20.95
C SER A 387 -3.73 16.18 20.59
N ASP A 388 -3.79 14.96 20.07
CA ASP A 388 -2.66 14.27 19.41
C ASP A 388 -2.78 14.22 17.88
N GLN A 389 -3.66 15.03 17.29
CA GLN A 389 -3.89 15.04 15.83
C GLN A 389 -2.68 15.56 15.05
N GLU A 390 -2.32 14.86 13.97
CA GLU A 390 -1.47 15.43 12.92
C GLU A 390 -2.25 16.50 12.12
N THR A 391 -2.01 17.76 12.46
CA THR A 391 -2.68 18.91 11.81
C THR A 391 -2.01 19.36 10.50
N GLY A 392 -0.85 18.79 10.15
CA GLY A 392 -0.08 19.17 8.96
C GLY A 392 0.28 20.66 8.98
N SER A 393 -0.07 21.40 7.92
CA SER A 393 0.10 22.86 7.84
C SER A 393 -1.10 23.67 8.32
N LYS A 394 -2.18 23.01 8.79
CA LYS A 394 -3.40 23.67 9.26
C LYS A 394 -3.29 23.99 10.75
N THR A 395 -3.78 25.16 11.15
CA THR A 395 -3.91 25.54 12.56
C THR A 395 -5.34 25.25 13.02
N LEU A 396 -5.48 24.52 14.13
CA LEU A 396 -6.78 24.28 14.77
C LEU A 396 -6.96 25.28 15.92
N THR A 397 -8.17 25.81 16.07
CA THR A 397 -8.51 26.68 17.20
C THR A 397 -9.65 26.04 17.98
N VAL A 398 -9.46 25.88 19.28
CA VAL A 398 -10.50 25.39 20.20
C VAL A 398 -10.59 26.35 21.37
N LYS A 399 -11.81 26.64 21.82
CA LYS A 399 -12.02 27.49 22.98
C LYS A 399 -12.18 26.63 24.23
N LEU A 400 -11.33 26.87 25.22
CA LEU A 400 -11.49 26.35 26.57
C LEU A 400 -12.37 27.33 27.36
N GLU A 401 -13.64 27.00 27.53
CA GLU A 401 -14.63 27.84 28.23
C GLU A 401 -14.38 27.83 29.75
N SER A 402 -14.04 26.66 30.30
CA SER A 402 -13.63 26.53 31.70
C SER A 402 -12.78 25.29 31.92
N MET A 403 -11.98 25.29 32.98
CA MET A 403 -11.23 24.12 33.41
C MET A 403 -11.23 24.03 34.93
N LEU A 404 -11.78 22.95 35.46
CA LEU A 404 -12.06 22.77 36.87
C LEU A 404 -11.26 21.60 37.44
N LEU A 405 -10.73 21.82 38.62
CA LEU A 405 -9.93 20.84 39.35
C LEU A 405 -10.68 20.41 40.62
N PHE A 406 -11.03 19.13 40.71
CA PHE A 406 -11.89 18.58 41.77
C PHE A 406 -11.11 17.80 42.82
N LYS A 407 -11.63 17.87 44.04
CA LYS A 407 -11.19 17.11 45.22
C LYS A 407 -12.06 15.87 45.39
N ALA A 408 -11.58 14.94 46.20
CA ALA A 408 -12.39 13.82 46.70
C ALA A 408 -13.70 14.32 47.32
N GLN A 409 -14.83 13.84 46.79
CA GLN A 409 -16.18 14.07 47.32
C GLN A 409 -16.69 15.52 47.33
N ASP A 410 -16.01 16.47 46.68
CA ASP A 410 -16.44 17.88 46.61
C ASP A 410 -17.00 18.23 45.24
N SER A 411 -18.18 18.87 45.20
CA SER A 411 -18.81 19.38 43.98
C SER A 411 -18.35 20.79 43.61
N SER A 412 -17.64 21.50 44.51
CA SER A 412 -17.06 22.81 44.25
C SER A 412 -15.63 22.67 43.72
N GLY A 413 -15.52 22.57 42.39
CA GLY A 413 -14.22 22.54 41.69
C GLY A 413 -13.44 23.85 41.81
N VAL A 414 -12.11 23.77 41.77
CA VAL A 414 -11.20 24.93 41.71
C VAL A 414 -11.04 25.36 40.25
N ASP A 415 -11.26 26.64 39.97
CA ASP A 415 -11.08 27.20 38.63
C ASP A 415 -9.59 27.38 38.27
N LEU A 416 -9.16 26.70 37.20
CA LEU A 416 -7.79 26.76 36.66
C LEU A 416 -7.59 27.87 35.64
N MET A 417 -8.65 28.52 35.16
CA MET A 417 -8.56 29.56 34.14
C MET A 417 -7.64 30.73 34.52
N PRO A 418 -7.57 31.20 35.80
CA PRO A 418 -6.60 32.22 36.19
C PRO A 418 -5.13 31.81 36.01
N ALA A 419 -4.81 30.53 36.16
CA ALA A 419 -3.46 30.01 35.93
C ALA A 419 -3.16 29.93 34.42
N LEU A 420 -4.09 29.40 33.63
CA LEU A 420 -3.97 29.32 32.17
C LEU A 420 -3.84 30.69 31.51
N LYS A 421 -4.60 31.70 31.95
CA LYS A 421 -4.51 33.08 31.44
C LYS A 421 -3.16 33.76 31.75
N ARG A 422 -2.37 33.22 32.68
CA ARG A 422 -1.02 33.70 33.03
C ARG A 422 0.10 32.83 32.44
N ALA A 423 -0.22 31.72 31.78
CA ALA A 423 0.78 30.85 31.18
C ALA A 423 1.57 31.61 30.11
N GLY A 424 2.90 31.58 30.22
CA GLY A 424 3.81 32.19 29.26
C GLY A 424 4.03 31.31 28.03
N VAL A 425 4.69 31.86 27.01
CA VAL A 425 5.06 31.12 25.79
C VAL A 425 5.91 29.88 26.12
N ASP A 426 6.81 29.98 27.10
CA ASP A 426 7.69 28.88 27.53
C ASP A 426 6.94 27.72 28.22
N ALA A 427 5.67 27.94 28.60
CA ALA A 427 4.81 26.91 29.16
C ALA A 427 4.03 26.14 28.09
N CYS A 428 4.26 26.42 26.80
CA CYS A 428 3.52 25.82 25.71
C CYS A 428 4.46 25.19 24.67
N ASN A 429 4.01 24.13 24.01
CA ASN A 429 4.63 23.59 22.81
C ASN A 429 3.55 23.38 21.77
N GLN A 430 3.79 23.81 20.53
CA GLN A 430 2.85 23.60 19.43
C GLN A 430 1.41 24.07 19.74
N CYS A 431 1.27 24.95 20.74
CA CYS A 431 0.01 25.45 21.29
C CYS A 431 0.25 26.89 21.71
N GLU A 432 -0.70 27.77 21.42
CA GLU A 432 -0.67 29.18 21.82
C GLU A 432 -1.97 29.53 22.54
N LEU A 433 -1.85 30.13 23.72
CA LEU A 433 -2.99 30.54 24.55
C LEU A 433 -3.32 32.01 24.30
N LYS A 434 -4.56 32.28 23.91
CA LYS A 434 -5.09 33.64 23.76
C LYS A 434 -6.26 33.85 24.71
N PRO A 435 -6.09 34.61 25.80
CA PRO A 435 -7.19 34.91 26.72
C PRO A 435 -8.36 35.61 26.02
N THR A 436 -9.59 35.20 26.35
CA THR A 436 -10.84 35.87 25.93
C THR A 436 -11.66 36.27 27.15
N ASP A 437 -12.70 37.09 26.95
CA ASP A 437 -13.61 37.53 28.03
C ASP A 437 -14.36 36.35 28.67
N ASP A 438 -14.58 35.28 27.89
CA ASP A 438 -15.41 34.12 28.22
C ASP A 438 -14.65 32.78 28.17
N GLY A 439 -13.31 32.82 28.25
CA GLY A 439 -12.47 31.62 28.26
C GLY A 439 -11.01 31.88 27.87
N VAL A 440 -10.39 30.87 27.24
CA VAL A 440 -9.09 30.94 26.58
C VAL A 440 -9.19 30.21 25.23
N SER A 441 -8.76 30.85 24.14
CA SER A 441 -8.58 30.17 22.86
C SER A 441 -7.23 29.45 22.83
N LEU A 442 -7.24 28.15 22.56
CA LEU A 442 -6.07 27.32 22.32
C LEU A 442 -5.87 27.22 20.81
N ILE A 443 -4.72 27.71 20.34
CA ILE A 443 -4.33 27.68 18.92
C ILE A 443 -3.31 26.54 18.76
N ILE A 444 -3.76 25.41 18.23
CA ILE A 444 -3.01 24.16 18.07
C ILE A 444 -2.28 24.16 16.72
N ARG A 445 -0.98 23.84 16.75
CA ARG A 445 -0.04 23.91 15.63
C ARG A 445 0.88 22.69 15.63
N GLY A 446 0.54 21.65 14.87
CA GLY A 446 1.33 20.40 14.79
C GLY A 446 0.67 19.24 15.52
N ASN A 447 1.45 18.23 15.89
CA ASN A 447 1.01 16.94 16.43
C ASN A 447 1.38 16.69 17.90
N ASP A 448 2.05 17.63 18.56
CA ASP A 448 2.40 17.56 19.99
C ASP A 448 2.01 18.86 20.74
N PRO A 449 0.76 19.36 20.62
CA PRO A 449 0.32 20.55 21.32
C PRO A 449 0.16 20.29 22.81
N TRP A 450 0.79 21.08 23.67
CA TRP A 450 0.58 21.02 25.11
C TRP A 450 0.76 22.37 25.80
N VAL A 451 0.15 22.50 26.98
CA VAL A 451 0.31 23.65 27.90
C VAL A 451 0.53 23.17 29.34
N VAL A 452 1.53 23.72 30.00
CA VAL A 452 1.81 23.51 31.42
C VAL A 452 1.03 24.53 32.27
N ILE A 453 0.36 24.03 33.30
CA ILE A 453 -0.46 24.79 34.23
C ILE A 453 0.23 24.76 35.60
N ASP A 454 0.81 25.89 35.98
CA ASP A 454 1.36 26.10 37.32
C ASP A 454 0.22 26.41 38.30
N LEU A 455 0.07 25.55 39.32
CA LEU A 455 -0.95 25.68 40.35
C LEU A 455 -0.53 26.61 41.49
N ALA A 456 0.76 26.93 41.65
CA ALA A 456 1.26 27.75 42.77
C ALA A 456 0.57 29.13 42.89
N PRO A 457 0.29 29.86 41.78
CA PRO A 457 -0.41 31.14 41.83
C PRO A 457 -1.87 31.06 42.30
N LEU A 458 -2.47 29.86 42.37
CA LEU A 458 -3.83 29.66 42.87
C LEU A 458 -3.90 29.59 44.40
N GLY A 459 -2.75 29.56 45.09
CA GLY A 459 -2.68 29.61 46.57
C GLY A 459 -3.31 28.39 47.25
N LEU A 460 -3.32 27.24 46.56
CA LEU A 460 -3.93 26.02 47.08
C LEU A 460 -3.12 25.46 48.27
N PRO A 461 -3.79 24.95 49.32
CA PRO A 461 -3.09 24.32 50.43
C PRO A 461 -2.29 23.10 49.98
N SER A 462 -1.03 22.97 50.41
CA SER A 462 -0.13 21.87 50.00
C SER A 462 -0.60 20.46 50.40
N HIS A 463 -1.56 20.35 51.32
CA HIS A 463 -2.17 19.07 51.73
C HIS A 463 -3.40 18.68 50.90
N LEU A 464 -3.82 19.53 49.95
CA LEU A 464 -4.98 19.29 49.10
C LEU A 464 -4.69 18.15 48.13
N ARG A 465 -5.62 17.20 48.02
CA ARG A 465 -5.55 16.04 47.12
C ARG A 465 -6.53 16.20 45.97
N LEU A 466 -6.03 15.97 44.77
CA LEU A 466 -6.69 16.22 43.49
C LEU A 466 -7.04 14.88 42.86
N GLU A 467 -8.31 14.68 42.49
CA GLU A 467 -8.77 13.38 41.95
C GLU A 467 -9.20 13.46 40.49
N ARG A 468 -9.53 14.66 40.01
CA ARG A 468 -10.14 14.80 38.69
C ARG A 468 -10.03 16.21 38.12
N VAL A 469 -9.81 16.29 36.82
CA VAL A 469 -9.85 17.54 36.06
C VAL A 469 -11.01 17.46 35.05
N GLU A 470 -11.81 18.52 34.95
CA GLU A 470 -12.81 18.67 33.88
C GLU A 470 -12.42 19.85 32.99
N ALA A 471 -12.31 19.61 31.68
CA ALA A 471 -12.04 20.64 30.68
C ALA A 471 -13.26 20.81 29.79
N HIS A 472 -13.81 22.03 29.72
CA HIS A 472 -14.97 22.38 28.90
C HIS A 472 -14.49 23.06 27.63
N LEU A 473 -14.61 22.36 26.51
CA LEU A 473 -14.08 22.77 25.20
C LEU A 473 -15.22 23.09 24.23
N ASP A 474 -14.99 24.05 23.35
CA ASP A 474 -15.84 24.36 22.20
C ASP A 474 -14.97 24.39 20.93
N TRP A 475 -15.15 23.39 20.08
CA TRP A 475 -14.39 23.19 18.83
C TRP A 475 -14.98 23.96 17.64
N GLY A 476 -16.07 24.72 17.82
CA GLY A 476 -16.82 25.40 16.75
C GLY A 476 -16.78 26.92 16.78
N SER A 477 -15.82 27.53 17.49
CA SER A 477 -15.67 28.99 17.65
C SER A 477 -14.63 29.63 16.76
#